data_AF-A0A4Y2GVN2-F1
#
_entry.id   AF-A0A4Y2GVN2-F1
#
_cell.length_a   1.000
_cell.length_b   1.000
_cell.length_c   1.000
_cell.angle_alpha   90.00
_cell.angle_beta   90.00
_cell.angle_gamma   90.00
#
_symmetry.space_group_name_H-M   'P 1'
#
loop_
_entity.id
_entity.type
_entity.pdbx_description
1 polymer ?
#
loop_
_entity_poly.entity_id
_entity_poly.type
_entity_poly.pdbx_seq_one_letter_code
_entity_poly.pdbx_strand_id
1 'polypeptide(L)'
;MNSCEENDSELSYFARASCSEDLDEVCTSNNEVIEILGNNVRSEILSKVKSAMYFSIIIDCTPDTEHIEQTSQITRYVNIKDGEESFVDFVISHQKMERNLSEEIMQKLSSEGLDMQNCRGQGFDNGRKI
;
A
#
# COMPACT_ATOMS: atom_id res chain seq x y z
N MET A 1 -23.00 21.80 51.83
CA MET A 1 -23.52 21.19 50.60
C MET A 1 -22.59 21.64 49.50
N ASN A 2 -21.89 20.65 48.93
CA ASN A 2 -21.16 20.54 47.67
C ASN A 2 -20.52 21.81 47.07
N SER A 3 -19.20 21.92 46.89
CA SER A 3 -18.24 21.00 46.25
C SER A 3 -18.44 20.89 44.73
N CYS A 4 -17.39 21.30 44.01
CA CYS A 4 -16.96 20.70 42.74
C CYS A 4 -17.81 21.01 41.50
N GLU A 5 -17.70 22.22 40.95
CA GLU A 5 -18.00 22.48 39.51
C GLU A 5 -16.95 23.40 38.86
N GLU A 6 -15.71 23.36 39.34
CA GLU A 6 -14.56 23.88 38.59
C GLU A 6 -13.56 22.73 38.56
N ASN A 7 -13.38 22.08 37.39
CA ASN A 7 -12.12 21.43 36.94
C ASN A 7 -12.27 20.44 35.75
N ASP A 8 -13.46 20.16 35.21
CA ASP A 8 -13.55 19.18 34.10
C ASP A 8 -13.01 19.70 32.75
N SER A 9 -13.17 20.99 32.46
CA SER A 9 -12.70 21.56 31.19
C SER A 9 -11.17 21.69 31.14
N GLU A 10 -10.54 22.13 32.23
CA GLU A 10 -9.07 22.23 32.29
C GLU A 10 -8.41 20.85 32.36
N LEU A 11 -8.97 19.89 33.10
CA LEU A 11 -8.48 18.51 33.08
C LEU A 11 -8.62 17.87 31.69
N SER A 12 -9.69 18.16 30.95
CA SER A 12 -9.86 17.67 29.57
C SER A 12 -8.89 18.34 28.57
N TYR A 13 -8.56 19.60 28.78
CA TYR A 13 -7.62 20.35 27.96
C TYR A 13 -6.18 19.92 28.25
N PHE A 14 -5.82 19.73 29.52
CA PHE A 14 -4.54 19.16 29.93
C PHE A 14 -4.40 17.68 29.51
N ALA A 15 -5.46 16.87 29.61
CA ALA A 15 -5.46 15.51 29.09
C ALA A 15 -5.29 15.49 27.55
N ARG A 16 -5.88 16.43 26.83
CA ARG A 16 -5.70 16.59 25.37
C ARG A 16 -4.30 17.10 25.00
N ALA A 17 -3.76 18.05 25.74
CA ALA A 17 -2.45 18.64 25.49
C ALA A 17 -1.30 17.67 25.83
N SER A 18 -1.43 16.89 26.92
CA SER A 18 -0.49 15.81 27.22
C SER A 18 -0.66 14.62 26.26
N CYS A 19 -1.89 14.29 25.84
CA CYS A 19 -2.08 13.23 24.84
C CYS A 19 -1.63 13.63 23.43
N SER A 20 -1.70 14.89 22.99
CA SER A 20 -1.34 15.24 21.61
C SER A 20 0.15 15.10 21.33
N GLU A 21 1.01 15.50 22.27
CA GLU A 21 2.47 15.40 22.09
C GLU A 21 2.94 13.93 22.20
N ASP A 22 2.41 13.16 23.15
CA ASP A 22 2.74 11.74 23.32
C ASP A 22 2.09 10.84 22.22
N LEU A 23 0.90 11.17 21.72
CA LEU A 23 0.24 10.41 20.66
C LEU A 23 0.86 10.67 19.30
N ASP A 24 1.28 11.89 18.94
CA ASP A 24 1.91 12.12 17.64
C ASP A 24 3.26 11.38 17.53
N GLU A 25 4.03 11.27 18.62
CA GLU A 25 5.25 10.46 18.67
C GLU A 25 4.95 8.94 18.60
N VAL A 26 3.88 8.49 19.27
CA VAL A 26 3.42 7.08 19.20
C VAL A 26 2.81 6.73 17.83
N CYS A 27 2.08 7.65 17.19
CA CYS A 27 1.51 7.47 15.86
C CYS A 27 2.61 7.44 14.80
N THR A 28 3.62 8.31 14.94
CA THR A 28 4.79 8.34 14.05
C THR A 28 5.60 7.05 14.18
N SER A 29 5.90 6.60 15.42
CA SER A 29 6.63 5.34 15.65
C SER A 29 5.86 4.10 15.20
N ASN A 30 4.53 4.06 15.36
CA ASN A 30 3.71 2.96 14.84
C ASN A 30 3.71 2.92 13.30
N ASN A 31 3.64 4.08 12.64
CA ASN A 31 3.70 4.13 11.17
C ASN A 31 5.06 3.70 10.64
N GLU A 32 6.17 4.08 11.30
CA GLU A 32 7.51 3.61 10.95
C GLU A 32 7.64 2.08 11.09
N VAL A 33 7.10 1.50 12.17
CA VAL A 33 7.11 0.05 12.36
C VAL A 33 6.30 -0.65 11.26
N ILE A 34 5.11 -0.14 10.93
CA ILE A 34 4.28 -0.68 9.85
C ILE A 34 5.02 -0.60 8.51
N GLU A 35 5.68 0.52 8.22
CA GLU A 35 6.44 0.71 6.99
C GLU A 35 7.63 -0.25 6.90
N ILE A 36 8.41 -0.40 7.98
CA ILE A 36 9.55 -1.34 8.02
C ILE A 36 9.08 -2.78 7.81
N LEU A 37 8.02 -3.19 8.51
CA LEU A 37 7.46 -4.54 8.37
C LEU A 37 6.91 -4.76 6.96
N GLY A 38 6.18 -3.80 6.41
CA GLY A 38 5.67 -3.83 5.05
C GLY A 38 6.80 -3.96 4.02
N ASN A 39 7.86 -3.15 4.16
CA ASN A 39 9.03 -3.20 3.29
C ASN A 39 9.78 -4.53 3.38
N ASN A 40 9.87 -5.13 4.56
CA ASN A 40 10.50 -6.44 4.75
C ASN A 40 9.72 -7.55 4.06
N VAL A 41 8.40 -7.61 4.29
CA VAL A 41 7.51 -8.59 3.66
C VAL A 41 7.57 -8.44 2.13
N ARG A 42 7.46 -7.20 1.65
CA ARG A 42 7.55 -6.87 0.22
C ARG A 42 8.89 -7.28 -0.40
N SER A 43 10.00 -7.05 0.30
CA SER A 43 11.34 -7.45 -0.15
C SER A 43 11.50 -8.97 -0.25
N GLU A 44 10.97 -9.72 0.73
CA GLU A 44 10.99 -11.18 0.71
C GLU A 44 10.19 -11.73 -0.48
N ILE A 45 8.98 -11.20 -0.69
CA ILE A 45 8.12 -11.58 -1.79
C ILE A 45 8.80 -11.28 -3.14
N LEU A 46 9.38 -10.08 -3.32
CA LEU A 46 10.08 -9.73 -4.56
C LEU A 46 11.27 -10.66 -4.82
N SER A 47 11.96 -11.11 -3.77
CA SER A 47 13.03 -12.11 -3.90
C SER A 47 12.50 -13.45 -4.43
N LYS A 48 11.33 -13.87 -3.97
CA LYS A 48 10.66 -15.09 -4.46
C LYS A 48 10.20 -14.94 -5.92
N VAL A 49 9.62 -13.79 -6.30
CA VAL A 49 9.25 -13.48 -7.70
C VAL A 49 10.46 -13.56 -8.62
N LYS A 50 11.57 -12.90 -8.23
CA LYS A 50 12.82 -12.91 -9.01
C LYS A 50 13.38 -14.33 -9.14
N SER A 51 13.30 -15.12 -8.08
CA SER A 51 13.75 -16.52 -8.07
C SER A 51 12.89 -17.41 -8.97
N ALA A 52 11.59 -17.12 -9.09
CA ALA A 52 10.68 -17.84 -9.98
C ALA A 52 10.88 -17.49 -11.47
N MET A 53 11.63 -16.43 -11.77
CA MET A 53 11.90 -15.87 -13.11
C MET A 53 10.66 -15.30 -13.78
N TYR A 54 9.54 -16.02 -13.84
CA TYR A 54 8.34 -15.64 -14.56
C TYR A 54 7.20 -15.19 -13.65
N PHE A 55 6.49 -14.16 -14.09
CA PHE A 55 5.36 -13.60 -13.36
C PHE A 55 4.27 -13.09 -14.31
N SER A 56 3.11 -12.77 -13.77
CA SER A 56 2.05 -12.03 -14.44
C SER A 56 1.63 -10.85 -13.57
N ILE A 57 1.10 -9.80 -14.20
CA ILE A 57 0.56 -8.63 -13.51
C ILE A 57 -0.95 -8.56 -13.74
N ILE A 58 -1.70 -8.19 -12.71
CA ILE A 58 -3.09 -7.77 -12.81
C ILE A 58 -3.18 -6.36 -12.27
N ILE A 59 -3.94 -5.52 -12.95
CA ILE A 59 -4.13 -4.13 -12.60
C ILE A 59 -5.61 -3.89 -12.48
N ASP A 60 -6.03 -3.43 -11.32
CA ASP A 60 -7.43 -3.16 -11.02
C ASP A 60 -7.58 -1.69 -10.62
N CYS A 61 -8.41 -0.97 -11.36
CA CYS A 61 -8.67 0.45 -11.17
C CYS A 61 -10.06 0.62 -10.54
N THR A 62 -10.11 0.83 -9.23
CA THR A 62 -11.37 1.06 -8.52
C THR A 62 -11.61 2.57 -8.36
N PRO A 63 -12.74 3.12 -8.85
CA PRO A 63 -13.09 4.50 -8.58
C PRO A 63 -13.50 4.65 -7.11
N ASP A 64 -12.81 5.50 -6.36
CA ASP A 64 -13.17 5.84 -4.99
C ASP A 64 -14.39 6.78 -4.96
N THR A 65 -15.10 6.78 -3.83
CA THR A 65 -16.23 7.66 -3.49
C THR A 65 -15.97 9.15 -3.71
N GLU A 66 -14.70 9.58 -3.70
CA GLU A 66 -14.27 10.97 -3.93
C GLU A 66 -13.76 11.24 -5.37
N HIS A 67 -14.08 10.38 -6.35
CA HIS A 67 -13.62 10.46 -7.75
C HIS A 67 -12.11 10.28 -7.98
N ILE A 68 -11.36 9.89 -6.95
CA ILE A 68 -9.96 9.50 -7.04
C ILE A 68 -9.91 8.05 -7.55
N GLU A 69 -9.26 7.83 -8.69
CA GLU A 69 -9.05 6.47 -9.20
C GLU A 69 -7.89 5.86 -8.39
N GLN A 70 -8.18 4.83 -7.60
CA GLN A 70 -7.17 4.03 -6.93
C GLN A 70 -6.84 2.85 -7.84
N THR A 71 -5.57 2.73 -8.23
CA THR A 71 -5.10 1.59 -8.99
C THR A 71 -4.40 0.63 -8.05
N SER A 72 -4.70 -0.67 -8.12
CA SER A 72 -3.97 -1.74 -7.46
C SER A 72 -3.21 -2.58 -8.50
N GLN A 73 -1.93 -2.84 -8.24
CA GLN A 73 -1.11 -3.77 -9.03
C GLN A 73 -0.87 -5.04 -8.24
N ILE A 74 -1.31 -6.17 -8.80
CA ILE A 74 -1.12 -7.52 -8.26
C ILE A 74 -0.10 -8.26 -9.12
N THR A 75 1.03 -8.65 -8.55
CA THR A 75 1.99 -9.55 -9.22
C THR A 75 1.72 -10.99 -8.78
N ARG A 76 1.62 -11.93 -9.73
CA ARG A 76 1.52 -13.38 -9.47
C ARG A 76 2.70 -14.10 -10.07
N TYR A 77 3.28 -15.02 -9.33
CA TYR A 77 4.37 -15.87 -9.78
C TYR A 77 4.14 -17.30 -9.31
N VAL A 78 4.80 -18.25 -9.97
CA VAL A 78 4.74 -19.67 -9.60
C VAL A 78 6.13 -20.11 -9.20
N ASN A 79 6.29 -20.55 -7.97
CA ASN A 79 7.52 -21.21 -7.54
C ASN A 79 7.46 -22.69 -7.92
N ILE A 80 8.21 -23.08 -8.95
CA ILE A 80 8.24 -24.46 -9.47
C ILE A 80 8.76 -25.46 -8.43
N LYS A 81 9.57 -25.02 -7.45
CA LYS A 81 10.13 -25.92 -6.44
C LYS A 81 9.08 -26.46 -5.48
N ASP A 82 8.09 -25.63 -5.14
CA ASP A 82 7.13 -25.93 -4.07
C ASP A 82 5.68 -25.99 -4.58
N GLY A 83 5.44 -25.63 -5.86
CA GLY A 83 4.10 -25.58 -6.44
C GLY A 83 3.24 -24.44 -5.87
N GLU A 84 3.86 -23.48 -5.19
CA GLU A 84 3.17 -22.38 -4.51
C GLU A 84 2.89 -21.23 -5.49
N GLU A 85 1.62 -20.82 -5.54
CA GLU A 85 1.17 -19.55 -6.11
C GLU A 85 1.13 -18.52 -4.98
N SER A 86 1.78 -17.38 -5.16
CA SER A 86 1.84 -16.32 -4.15
C SER A 86 1.49 -14.96 -4.75
N PHE A 87 0.67 -14.20 -4.00
CA PHE A 87 0.20 -12.86 -4.34
C PHE A 87 1.16 -11.82 -3.74
N VAL A 88 1.63 -10.91 -4.59
CA VAL A 88 2.85 -10.15 -4.27
C VAL A 88 2.59 -8.82 -3.60
N ASP A 89 1.53 -8.09 -3.95
CA ASP A 89 1.27 -6.80 -3.32
C ASP A 89 -0.06 -6.18 -3.76
N PHE A 90 -0.43 -5.10 -3.07
CA PHE A 90 -1.33 -4.05 -3.56
C PHE A 90 -0.56 -2.73 -3.60
N VAL A 91 -0.20 -2.26 -4.79
CA VAL A 91 0.32 -0.90 -4.93
C VAL A 91 -0.86 0.05 -5.04
N ILE A 92 -1.11 0.91 -4.05
CA ILE A 92 -2.12 1.97 -4.16
C ILE A 92 -1.50 3.16 -4.90
N SER A 93 -1.92 3.43 -6.15
CA SER A 93 -1.58 4.68 -6.83
C SER A 93 -2.64 5.74 -6.54
N HIS A 94 -2.21 6.89 -6.01
CA HIS A 94 -3.04 8.07 -5.80
C HIS A 94 -2.67 9.16 -6.81
N GLN A 95 -3.19 9.11 -8.04
CA GLN A 95 -3.55 10.32 -8.77
C GLN A 95 -4.25 10.05 -10.09
N LYS A 96 -5.40 10.70 -10.22
CA LYS A 96 -6.05 11.04 -11.47
C LYS A 96 -5.48 12.37 -11.96
N MET A 97 -4.40 12.33 -12.74
CA MET A 97 -3.96 13.51 -13.50
C MET A 97 -3.14 13.07 -14.71
N GLU A 98 -3.80 12.54 -15.74
CA GLU A 98 -3.28 12.34 -17.11
C GLU A 98 -1.90 11.67 -17.26
N ARG A 99 -1.38 11.00 -16.23
CA ARG A 99 -0.16 10.22 -16.33
C ARG A 99 -0.51 8.88 -16.97
N ASN A 100 0.32 8.50 -17.93
CA ASN A 100 0.14 7.25 -18.65
C ASN A 100 0.35 6.09 -17.68
N LEU A 101 -0.74 5.41 -17.29
CA LEU A 101 -0.72 4.26 -16.37
C LEU A 101 0.36 3.23 -16.77
N SER A 102 0.57 3.03 -18.07
CA SER A 102 1.62 2.13 -18.57
C SER A 102 3.03 2.57 -18.18
N GLU A 103 3.31 3.87 -18.15
CA GLU A 103 4.62 4.40 -17.71
C GLU A 103 4.81 4.21 -16.22
N GLU A 104 3.78 4.44 -15.41
CA GLU A 104 3.84 4.21 -13.96
C GLU A 104 4.12 2.74 -13.63
N ILE A 105 3.45 1.82 -14.32
CA ILE A 105 3.69 0.38 -14.18
C ILE A 105 5.12 0.02 -14.57
N MET A 106 5.60 0.53 -15.71
CA MET A 106 6.96 0.25 -16.18
C MET A 106 8.02 0.80 -15.22
N GLN A 107 7.82 2.01 -14.69
CA GLN A 107 8.70 2.60 -13.68
C GLN A 107 8.68 1.78 -12.38
N LYS A 108 7.49 1.34 -11.95
CA LYS A 108 7.32 0.51 -10.75
C LYS A 108 8.05 -0.83 -10.90
N LEU A 109 7.81 -1.56 -11.98
CA LEU A 109 8.50 -2.84 -12.26
C LEU A 109 10.01 -2.65 -12.31
N SER A 110 10.49 -1.58 -12.97
CA SER A 110 11.91 -1.24 -13.01
C SER A 110 12.48 -0.98 -11.60
N SER A 111 11.77 -0.20 -10.77
CA SER A 111 12.18 0.07 -9.38
C SER A 111 12.21 -1.19 -8.49
N GLU A 112 11.37 -2.18 -8.82
CA GLU A 112 11.32 -3.48 -8.13
C GLU A 112 12.37 -4.46 -8.68
N GLY A 113 13.06 -4.12 -9.78
CA GLY A 113 13.98 -5.01 -10.48
C GLY A 113 13.28 -6.17 -11.18
N LEU A 114 12.04 -5.97 -11.62
CA LEU A 114 11.26 -6.92 -12.41
C LEU A 114 11.35 -6.55 -13.89
N ASP A 115 11.85 -7.47 -14.71
CA ASP A 115 11.95 -7.27 -16.15
C ASP A 115 10.63 -7.64 -16.84
N MET A 116 10.08 -6.70 -17.62
CA MET A 116 8.87 -6.94 -18.43
C MET A 116 9.05 -8.10 -19.43
N GLN A 117 10.27 -8.42 -19.87
CA GLN A 117 10.54 -9.58 -20.74
C GLN A 117 10.19 -10.93 -20.08
N ASN A 118 10.16 -10.95 -18.75
CA ASN A 118 9.79 -12.11 -17.96
C ASN A 118 8.30 -12.15 -17.59
N CYS A 119 7.53 -11.11 -17.94
CA CYS A 119 6.09 -11.11 -17.78
C CYS A 119 5.43 -12.08 -18.77
N ARG A 120 4.54 -12.94 -18.27
CA ARG A 120 3.83 -14.00 -19.03
C ARG A 120 2.32 -13.79 -19.10
N GLY A 121 1.81 -12.73 -18.48
CA GLY A 121 0.39 -12.39 -18.54
C GLY A 121 0.13 -11.00 -17.97
N GLN A 122 -0.79 -10.28 -18.60
CA GLN A 122 -1.24 -8.97 -18.13
C GLN A 122 -2.78 -9.00 -18.09
N GLY A 123 -3.36 -8.68 -16.94
CA GLY A 123 -4.80 -8.47 -16.78
C GLY A 123 -5.04 -7.02 -16.41
N PHE A 124 -5.97 -6.36 -17.09
CA PHE A 124 -6.37 -4.99 -16.76
C PHE A 124 -7.87 -4.99 -16.55
N ASP A 125 -8.34 -4.53 -15.39
CA ASP A 125 -9.74 -4.18 -15.25
C ASP A 125 -9.95 -2.76 -15.78
N ASN A 126 -10.78 -2.66 -16.82
CA ASN A 126 -11.21 -1.39 -17.36
C ASN A 126 -12.44 -0.97 -16.56
N GLY A 127 -12.22 -0.39 -15.38
CA GLY A 127 -13.26 0.15 -14.48
C GLY A 127 -14.16 1.26 -15.06
N ARG A 128 -14.27 1.39 -16.40
CA ARG A 128 -15.28 2.19 -17.09
C ARG A 128 -16.12 1.35 -18.03
N LYS A 129 -17.36 1.10 -17.62
CA LYS A 129 -18.49 1.09 -18.56
C LYS A 129 -18.70 2.52 -19.07
N ILE A 130 -18.89 2.61 -20.38
CA ILE A 130 -19.35 3.77 -21.14
C ILE A 130 -20.61 4.36 -20.49
#